data_AF-A0A7V2XLL7-F1
#
_entry.id   AF-A0A7V2XLL7-F1
#
_cell.length_a   1.000
_cell.length_b   1.000
_cell.length_c   1.000
_cell.angle_alpha   90.00
_cell.angle_beta   90.00
_cell.angle_gamma   90.00
#
_symmetry.space_group_name_H-M   'P 1'
#
loop_
_entity.id
_entity.type
_entity.pdbx_description
1 polymer ?
#
loop_
_entity_poly.entity_id
_entity_poly.type
_entity_poly.pdbx_seq_one_letter_code
_entity_poly.pdbx_strand_id
1 'polypeptide(L)'
;ILTEERIPSSLRVWFARLQMPVLRHAMTDPGFLASTDHPARLLIDRMGSCVMGFDPSVSMAPLEQEIKRIVQVIEQYPETGRRVFELMYKEFLAFLGDHLQQSEGLRRIADVAQQVEQKEALTVQYTIELRKLLGQAPVRDSLRDFFYQVWAEAMAKGAVTYGTNDPRAQRLRQAATDLLWAAGAKSTRQERAQVITRVPGLLAVLREGMALLGYDQARQDAALKPVNDTLADAFMSRTPTVDAQWLGTLTQTLAKVEDVLPSSDADELPLNRESLELITGADASAITVLPDTGSPVRSESRDKARKLPLGGWFRLEHNGSAVSAQLAWQSPRKQLYLFATAAQEAFLLQQGRVAHYLQAGLLRPVDDEGLIERATRSALEKLDANPERLLS
;
A
#
# COMPACT_ATOMS: atom_id res chain seq x y z
N ILE A 1 13.66 30.50 4.96
CA ILE A 1 14.32 29.43 4.16
C ILE A 1 15.83 29.45 4.33
N LEU A 2 16.56 30.52 3.95
CA LEU A 2 18.04 30.52 4.01
C LEU A 2 18.67 30.57 5.42
N THR A 3 17.88 30.92 6.44
CA THR A 3 18.28 30.90 7.84
C THR A 3 18.14 29.52 8.49
N GLU A 4 17.67 28.52 7.74
CA GLU A 4 17.52 27.15 8.25
C GLU A 4 18.87 26.44 8.26
N GLU A 5 19.43 26.25 9.45
CA GLU A 5 20.73 25.62 9.66
C GLU A 5 20.71 24.12 9.32
N ARG A 6 19.53 23.48 9.43
CA ARG A 6 19.34 22.06 9.09
C ARG A 6 19.49 21.75 7.60
N ILE A 7 19.40 22.76 6.71
CA ILE A 7 19.65 22.56 5.28
C ILE A 7 21.16 22.59 5.03
N PRO A 8 21.75 21.55 4.41
CA PRO A 8 23.17 21.54 4.05
C PRO A 8 23.59 22.76 3.21
N SER A 9 24.82 23.22 3.40
CA SER A 9 25.34 24.43 2.75
C SER A 9 25.33 24.35 1.21
N SER A 10 25.66 23.18 0.64
CA SER A 10 25.63 22.95 -0.82
C SER A 10 24.24 23.14 -1.41
N LEU A 11 23.21 22.70 -0.68
CA LEU A 11 21.80 22.84 -1.07
C LEU A 11 21.24 24.24 -0.87
N ARG A 12 21.71 24.95 0.16
CA ARG A 12 21.21 26.30 0.50
C ARG A 12 21.33 27.27 -0.67
N VAL A 13 22.36 27.11 -1.51
CA VAL A 13 22.54 27.89 -2.75
C VAL A 13 21.37 27.69 -3.71
N TRP A 14 20.88 26.46 -3.88
CA TRP A 14 19.77 26.16 -4.79
C TRP A 14 18.43 26.72 -4.26
N PHE A 15 18.17 26.60 -2.96
CA PHE A 15 17.02 27.25 -2.34
C PHE A 15 17.08 28.78 -2.43
N ALA A 16 18.27 29.39 -2.38
CA ALA A 16 18.45 30.83 -2.56
C ALA A 16 18.08 31.25 -3.98
N ARG A 17 18.53 30.48 -4.97
CA ARG A 17 18.24 30.73 -6.38
C ARG A 17 16.75 30.67 -6.72
N LEU A 18 15.98 29.83 -6.02
CA LEU A 18 14.52 29.77 -6.18
C LEU A 18 13.78 31.03 -5.69
N GLN A 19 14.38 31.88 -4.84
CA GLN A 19 13.68 33.02 -4.26
C GLN A 19 13.11 33.97 -5.31
N MET A 20 13.90 34.34 -6.33
CA MET A 20 13.46 35.26 -7.37
C MET A 20 12.39 34.65 -8.30
N PRO A 21 12.54 33.43 -8.83
CA PRO A 21 11.48 32.77 -9.59
C PRO A 21 10.17 32.63 -8.80
N VAL A 22 10.24 32.24 -7.52
CA VAL A 22 9.06 32.06 -6.66
C VAL A 22 8.38 33.39 -6.37
N LEU A 23 9.15 34.43 -6.07
CA LEU A 23 8.60 35.78 -5.82
C LEU A 23 7.90 36.33 -7.07
N ARG A 24 8.53 36.18 -8.25
CA ARG A 24 7.91 36.57 -9.52
C ARG A 24 6.60 35.82 -9.74
N HIS A 25 6.59 34.50 -9.54
CA HIS A 25 5.39 33.67 -9.68
C HIS A 25 4.30 34.10 -8.69
N ALA A 26 4.64 34.35 -7.43
CA ALA A 26 3.71 34.77 -6.39
C ALA A 26 3.04 36.13 -6.69
N MET A 27 3.73 37.04 -7.39
CA MET A 27 3.15 38.30 -7.85
C MET A 27 2.12 38.10 -8.97
N THR A 28 2.29 37.06 -9.79
CA THR A 28 1.40 36.77 -10.93
C THR A 28 0.28 35.78 -10.61
N ASP A 29 0.45 34.95 -9.58
CA ASP A 29 -0.51 33.93 -9.15
C ASP A 29 -0.89 34.14 -7.67
N PRO A 30 -2.01 34.83 -7.39
CA PRO A 30 -2.49 35.05 -6.01
C PRO A 30 -2.73 33.75 -5.24
N GLY A 31 -2.94 32.63 -5.94
CA GLY A 31 -3.13 31.31 -5.36
C GLY A 31 -1.91 30.83 -4.57
N PHE A 32 -0.72 31.36 -4.84
CA PHE A 32 0.49 31.03 -4.09
C PHE A 32 0.37 31.32 -2.60
N LEU A 33 -0.17 32.47 -2.21
CA LEU A 33 -0.35 32.81 -0.79
C LEU A 33 -1.64 32.21 -0.23
N ALA A 34 -2.70 32.16 -1.03
CA ALA A 34 -4.04 31.75 -0.60
C ALA A 34 -4.20 30.24 -0.37
N SER A 35 -3.43 29.39 -1.05
CA SER A 35 -3.56 27.92 -0.95
C SER A 35 -2.27 27.28 -0.45
N THR A 36 -2.39 26.40 0.55
CA THR A 36 -1.30 25.52 1.01
C THR A 36 -0.96 24.43 -0.01
N ASP A 37 -1.93 24.08 -0.87
CA ASP A 37 -1.77 23.07 -1.92
C ASP A 37 -1.22 23.64 -3.24
N HIS A 38 -0.71 24.88 -3.21
CA HIS A 38 -0.13 25.49 -4.40
C HIS A 38 1.15 24.71 -4.84
N PRO A 39 1.30 24.35 -6.12
CA PRO A 39 2.39 23.48 -6.60
C PRO A 39 3.80 23.96 -6.25
N ALA A 40 4.06 25.26 -6.36
CA ALA A 40 5.34 25.84 -5.95
C ALA A 40 5.62 25.66 -4.45
N ARG A 41 4.59 25.72 -3.61
CA ARG A 41 4.74 25.48 -2.17
C ARG A 41 5.04 24.02 -1.89
N LEU A 42 4.22 23.15 -2.45
CA LEU A 42 4.39 21.70 -2.33
C LEU A 42 5.80 21.26 -2.76
N LEU A 43 6.32 21.79 -3.87
CA LEU A 43 7.67 21.49 -4.33
C LEU A 43 8.75 21.91 -3.34
N ILE A 44 8.71 23.15 -2.85
CA ILE A 44 9.72 23.71 -1.95
C ILE A 44 9.67 23.03 -0.59
N ASP A 45 8.48 22.87 -0.03
CA ASP A 45 8.29 22.19 1.25
C ASP A 45 8.70 20.72 1.12
N ARG A 46 8.44 20.08 -0.03
CA ARG A 46 8.89 18.70 -0.29
C ARG A 46 10.40 18.59 -0.35
N MET A 47 11.07 19.39 -1.18
CA MET A 47 12.53 19.42 -1.25
C MET A 47 13.15 19.71 0.13
N GLY A 48 12.56 20.64 0.88
CA GLY A 48 12.95 20.95 2.26
C GLY A 48 12.87 19.75 3.20
N SER A 49 11.72 19.08 3.23
CA SER A 49 11.47 17.94 4.11
C SER A 49 12.44 16.78 3.88
N CYS A 50 12.92 16.60 2.63
CA CYS A 50 13.88 15.55 2.28
C CYS A 50 15.30 15.84 2.78
N VAL A 51 15.66 17.11 2.98
CA VAL A 51 17.04 17.52 3.26
C VAL A 51 17.28 17.93 4.72
N MET A 52 16.22 18.30 5.45
CA MET A 52 16.33 18.77 6.84
C MET A 52 16.58 17.67 7.88
N GLY A 53 16.24 16.41 7.58
CA GLY A 53 16.54 15.27 8.45
C GLY A 53 17.75 14.46 8.01
N PHE A 54 18.57 15.04 7.13
CA PHE A 54 19.72 14.36 6.54
C PHE A 54 20.69 13.81 7.58
N ASP A 55 21.05 12.54 7.40
CA ASP A 55 22.16 11.92 8.10
C ASP A 55 23.46 12.11 7.29
N PRO A 56 24.50 12.78 7.85
CA PRO A 56 25.79 12.98 7.17
C PRO A 56 26.51 11.71 6.71
N SER A 57 26.12 10.54 7.22
CA SER A 57 26.69 9.24 6.81
C SER A 57 26.20 8.75 5.44
N VAL A 58 25.11 9.31 4.91
CA VAL A 58 24.53 8.90 3.62
C VAL A 58 24.89 9.91 2.53
N SER A 59 25.16 9.44 1.31
CA SER A 59 25.44 10.36 0.18
C SER A 59 24.16 11.08 -0.27
N MET A 60 24.19 12.41 -0.24
CA MET A 60 23.12 13.26 -0.77
C MET A 60 23.31 13.61 -2.26
N ALA A 61 24.41 13.20 -2.89
CA ALA A 61 24.77 13.69 -4.23
C ALA A 61 23.66 13.53 -5.30
N PRO A 62 22.92 12.40 -5.37
CA PRO A 62 21.82 12.26 -6.32
C PRO A 62 20.67 13.24 -6.06
N LEU A 63 20.28 13.40 -4.79
CA LEU A 63 19.22 14.33 -4.39
C LEU A 63 19.62 15.79 -4.66
N GLU A 64 20.88 16.14 -4.38
CA GLU A 64 21.42 17.48 -4.69
C GLU A 64 21.42 17.75 -6.19
N GLN A 65 21.83 16.78 -7.01
CA GLN A 65 21.82 16.90 -8.46
C GLN A 65 20.38 17.10 -8.99
N GLU A 66 19.41 16.40 -8.43
CA GLU A 66 18.01 16.55 -8.84
C GLU A 66 17.41 17.89 -8.43
N ILE A 67 17.66 18.34 -7.18
CA ILE A 67 17.24 19.68 -6.74
C ILE A 67 17.84 20.74 -7.65
N LYS A 68 19.14 20.64 -7.96
CA LYS A 68 19.82 21.53 -8.91
C LYS A 68 19.12 21.56 -10.27
N ARG A 69 18.82 20.39 -10.85
CA ARG A 69 18.13 20.28 -12.15
C ARG A 69 16.79 21.00 -12.12
N ILE A 70 15.97 20.74 -11.10
CA ILE A 70 14.65 21.37 -10.92
C ILE A 70 14.77 22.89 -10.85
N VAL A 71 15.69 23.41 -10.02
CA VAL A 71 15.89 24.86 -9.91
C VAL A 71 16.27 25.47 -11.26
N GLN A 72 17.18 24.83 -12.00
CA GLN A 72 17.62 25.30 -13.32
C GLN A 72 16.48 25.33 -14.35
N VAL A 73 15.59 24.32 -14.35
CA VAL A 73 14.42 24.30 -15.24
C VAL A 73 13.45 25.44 -14.89
N ILE A 74 13.17 25.66 -13.61
CA ILE A 74 12.29 26.76 -13.17
C ILE A 74 12.87 28.12 -13.59
N GLU A 75 14.18 28.31 -13.47
CA GLU A 75 14.85 29.53 -13.90
C GLU A 75 14.82 29.73 -15.43
N GLN A 76 14.92 28.64 -16.19
CA GLN A 76 14.93 28.68 -17.66
C GLN A 76 13.56 28.97 -18.27
N TYR A 77 12.47 28.58 -17.59
CA TYR A 77 11.09 28.69 -18.11
C TYR A 77 10.16 29.51 -17.21
N PRO A 78 10.49 30.78 -16.88
CA PRO A 78 9.70 31.60 -15.96
C PRO A 78 8.28 31.90 -16.48
N GLU A 79 8.13 32.05 -17.80
CA GLU A 79 6.84 32.36 -18.45
C GLU A 79 5.83 31.21 -18.40
N THR A 80 6.27 30.00 -18.04
CA THR A 80 5.37 28.84 -17.90
C THR A 80 4.53 28.91 -16.62
N GLY A 81 4.91 29.79 -15.68
CA GLY A 81 4.16 30.07 -14.45
C GLY A 81 3.86 28.80 -13.64
N ARG A 82 2.61 28.63 -13.20
CA ARG A 82 2.21 27.52 -12.32
C ARG A 82 2.55 26.12 -12.87
N ARG A 83 2.49 25.92 -14.19
CA ARG A 83 2.65 24.61 -14.82
C ARG A 83 4.07 24.06 -14.73
N VAL A 84 5.10 24.92 -14.66
CA VAL A 84 6.48 24.45 -14.49
C VAL A 84 6.68 23.85 -13.10
N PHE A 85 6.09 24.46 -12.07
CA PHE A 85 6.14 23.94 -10.70
C PHE A 85 5.34 22.64 -10.56
N GLU A 86 4.18 22.51 -11.22
CA GLU A 86 3.42 21.25 -11.25
C GLU A 86 4.23 20.11 -11.87
N LEU A 87 4.86 20.38 -13.01
CA LEU A 87 5.70 19.40 -13.69
C LEU A 87 6.91 19.01 -12.83
N MET A 88 7.65 20.00 -12.30
CA MET A 88 8.82 19.75 -11.46
C MET A 88 8.45 19.03 -10.15
N TYR A 89 7.31 19.34 -9.55
CA TYR A 89 6.82 18.61 -8.39
C TYR A 89 6.55 17.14 -8.72
N LYS A 90 5.86 16.87 -9.84
CA LYS A 90 5.60 15.51 -10.29
C LYS A 90 6.90 14.74 -10.58
N GLU A 91 7.84 15.35 -11.29
CA GLU A 91 9.15 14.76 -11.59
C GLU A 91 9.94 14.49 -10.31
N PHE A 92 9.92 15.41 -9.34
CA PHE A 92 10.61 15.21 -8.06
C PHE A 92 10.03 14.04 -7.28
N LEU A 93 8.70 13.89 -7.24
CA LEU A 93 8.06 12.75 -6.60
C LEU A 93 8.41 11.42 -7.29
N ALA A 94 8.49 11.40 -8.62
CA ALA A 94 8.93 10.22 -9.37
C ALA A 94 10.39 9.87 -9.04
N PHE A 95 11.28 10.87 -9.06
CA PHE A 95 12.67 10.71 -8.64
C PHE A 95 12.79 10.14 -7.22
N LEU A 96 12.01 10.65 -6.25
CA LEU A 96 12.05 10.14 -4.87
C LEU A 96 11.62 8.67 -4.80
N GLY A 97 10.58 8.28 -5.54
CA GLY A 97 10.14 6.88 -5.61
C GLY A 97 11.27 5.95 -6.07
N ASP A 98 11.97 6.33 -7.13
CA ASP A 98 13.08 5.54 -7.67
C ASP A 98 14.32 5.58 -6.77
N HIS A 99 14.67 6.76 -6.26
CA HIS A 99 15.89 6.99 -5.47
C HIS A 99 15.85 6.28 -4.12
N LEU A 100 14.72 6.37 -3.41
CA LEU A 100 14.56 5.77 -2.08
C LEU A 100 14.48 4.24 -2.13
N GLN A 101 14.19 3.66 -3.31
CA GLN A 101 14.15 2.23 -3.56
C GLN A 101 15.43 1.68 -4.22
N GLN A 102 16.52 2.46 -4.28
CA GLN A 102 17.80 1.97 -4.84
C GLN A 102 18.46 0.87 -4.01
N SER A 103 18.21 0.82 -2.70
CA SER A 103 18.64 -0.29 -1.86
C SER A 103 17.87 -1.54 -2.23
N GLU A 104 18.57 -2.58 -2.73
CA GLU A 104 17.93 -3.85 -3.08
C GLU A 104 17.14 -4.44 -1.91
N GLY A 105 17.62 -4.27 -0.68
CA GLY A 105 16.91 -4.71 0.53
C GLY A 105 15.58 -4.00 0.68
N LEU A 106 15.57 -2.65 0.69
CA LEU A 106 14.34 -1.86 0.83
C LEU A 106 13.34 -2.14 -0.30
N ARG A 107 13.84 -2.33 -1.53
CA ARG A 107 13.00 -2.67 -2.68
C ARG A 107 12.31 -4.02 -2.51
N ARG A 108 13.05 -5.06 -2.12
CA ARG A 108 12.46 -6.39 -1.84
C ARG A 108 11.40 -6.32 -0.75
N ILE A 109 11.62 -5.51 0.29
CA ILE A 109 10.65 -5.31 1.37
C ILE A 109 9.38 -4.64 0.86
N ALA A 110 9.52 -3.57 0.08
CA ALA A 110 8.39 -2.87 -0.53
C ALA A 110 7.59 -3.78 -1.46
N ASP A 111 8.26 -4.58 -2.29
CA ASP A 111 7.63 -5.54 -3.22
C ASP A 111 6.82 -6.60 -2.46
N VAL A 112 7.39 -7.19 -1.41
CA VAL A 112 6.70 -8.18 -0.56
C VAL A 112 5.51 -7.53 0.17
N ALA A 113 5.70 -6.35 0.76
CA ALA A 113 4.64 -5.62 1.44
C ALA A 113 3.47 -5.30 0.48
N GLN A 114 3.77 -4.89 -0.75
CA GLN A 114 2.78 -4.65 -1.79
C GLN A 114 2.02 -5.93 -2.16
N GLN A 115 2.72 -7.06 -2.32
CA GLN A 115 2.09 -8.35 -2.58
C GLN A 115 1.13 -8.76 -1.47
N VAL A 116 1.49 -8.51 -0.20
CA VAL A 116 0.61 -8.82 0.94
C VAL A 116 -0.62 -7.91 0.93
N GLU A 117 -0.46 -6.60 0.77
CA GLU A 117 -1.59 -5.66 0.65
C GLU A 117 -2.56 -6.09 -0.47
N GLN A 118 -2.00 -6.46 -1.63
CA GLN A 118 -2.76 -6.92 -2.78
C GLN A 118 -3.51 -8.24 -2.50
N LYS A 119 -2.85 -9.21 -1.83
CA LYS A 119 -3.45 -10.50 -1.47
C LYS A 119 -4.63 -10.32 -0.53
N GLU A 120 -4.50 -9.47 0.49
CA GLU A 120 -5.57 -9.19 1.44
C GLU A 120 -6.75 -8.50 0.75
N ALA A 121 -6.49 -7.48 -0.07
CA ALA A 121 -7.55 -6.79 -0.82
C ALA A 121 -8.32 -7.75 -1.73
N LEU A 122 -7.63 -8.65 -2.43
CA LEU A 122 -8.26 -9.67 -3.25
C LEU A 122 -9.04 -10.70 -2.41
N THR A 123 -8.50 -11.11 -1.25
CA THR A 123 -9.18 -12.06 -0.35
C THR A 123 -10.52 -11.51 0.12
N VAL A 124 -10.55 -10.23 0.52
CA VAL A 124 -11.78 -9.52 0.89
C VAL A 124 -12.74 -9.48 -0.30
N GLN A 125 -12.29 -9.05 -1.48
CA GLN A 125 -13.15 -8.94 -2.67
C GLN A 125 -13.72 -10.30 -3.09
N TYR A 126 -12.91 -11.36 -3.09
CA TYR A 126 -13.37 -12.73 -3.35
C TYR A 126 -14.42 -13.16 -2.33
N THR A 127 -14.19 -12.87 -1.05
CA THR A 127 -15.13 -13.23 0.02
C THR A 127 -16.47 -12.48 -0.14
N ILE A 128 -16.45 -11.19 -0.51
CA ILE A 128 -17.65 -10.40 -0.76
C ILE A 128 -18.47 -11.00 -1.92
N GLU A 129 -17.83 -11.27 -3.06
CA GLU A 129 -18.53 -11.84 -4.22
C GLU A 129 -19.04 -13.26 -3.93
N LEU A 130 -18.25 -14.09 -3.25
CA LEU A 130 -18.68 -15.42 -2.82
C LEU A 130 -19.86 -15.34 -1.86
N ARG A 131 -19.88 -14.42 -0.89
CA ARG A 131 -21.02 -14.23 0.02
C ARG A 131 -22.28 -13.80 -0.71
N LYS A 132 -22.15 -12.85 -1.63
CA LYS A 132 -23.26 -12.36 -2.46
C LYS A 132 -23.88 -13.48 -3.30
N LEU A 133 -23.05 -14.33 -3.92
CA LEU A 133 -23.51 -15.39 -4.82
C LEU A 133 -23.97 -16.65 -4.10
N LEU A 134 -23.31 -17.04 -3.00
CA LEU A 134 -23.63 -18.27 -2.25
C LEU A 134 -24.73 -18.07 -1.20
N GLY A 135 -25.00 -16.82 -0.78
CA GLY A 135 -25.97 -16.52 0.27
C GLY A 135 -27.40 -16.94 -0.06
N GLN A 136 -27.77 -16.96 -1.35
CA GLN A 136 -29.09 -17.39 -1.84
C GLN A 136 -29.07 -18.78 -2.50
N ALA A 137 -27.87 -19.35 -2.71
CA ALA A 137 -27.71 -20.63 -3.39
C ALA A 137 -27.89 -21.80 -2.40
N PRO A 138 -28.41 -22.96 -2.84
CA PRO A 138 -28.65 -24.12 -1.97
C PRO A 138 -27.35 -24.91 -1.71
N VAL A 139 -26.37 -24.24 -1.09
CA VAL A 139 -25.03 -24.76 -0.76
C VAL A 139 -24.95 -25.03 0.74
N ARG A 140 -24.33 -26.13 1.16
CA ARG A 140 -24.16 -26.45 2.58
C ARG A 140 -23.24 -25.44 3.27
N ASP A 141 -23.54 -25.14 4.53
CA ASP A 141 -22.77 -24.18 5.34
C ASP A 141 -21.30 -24.56 5.45
N SER A 142 -21.00 -25.84 5.68
CA SER A 142 -19.62 -26.33 5.73
C SER A 142 -18.80 -26.05 4.47
N LEU A 143 -19.45 -26.07 3.30
CA LEU A 143 -18.80 -25.75 2.03
C LEU A 143 -18.68 -24.22 1.84
N ARG A 144 -19.67 -23.45 2.29
CA ARG A 144 -19.58 -21.97 2.33
C ARG A 144 -18.41 -21.52 3.22
N ASP A 145 -18.27 -22.13 4.40
CA ASP A 145 -17.18 -21.85 5.34
C ASP A 145 -15.81 -22.12 4.70
N PHE A 146 -15.65 -23.26 4.01
CA PHE A 146 -14.44 -23.55 3.25
C PHE A 146 -14.14 -22.49 2.19
N PHE A 147 -15.16 -22.03 1.45
CA PHE A 147 -14.97 -20.97 0.45
C PHE A 147 -14.54 -19.65 1.07
N TYR A 148 -15.17 -19.23 2.16
CA TYR A 148 -14.90 -17.94 2.80
C TYR A 148 -13.58 -17.91 3.57
N GLN A 149 -13.21 -19.02 4.23
CA GLN A 149 -12.05 -19.05 5.14
C GLN A 149 -10.78 -19.55 4.47
N VAL A 150 -10.88 -20.38 3.42
CA VAL A 150 -9.71 -21.03 2.80
C VAL A 150 -9.61 -20.69 1.32
N TRP A 151 -10.68 -20.91 0.56
CA TRP A 151 -10.56 -20.85 -0.90
C TRP A 151 -10.44 -19.43 -1.46
N ALA A 152 -11.12 -18.45 -0.85
CA ALA A 152 -10.95 -17.03 -1.19
C ALA A 152 -9.48 -16.58 -1.08
N GLU A 153 -8.81 -17.01 -0.01
CA GLU A 153 -7.40 -16.70 0.23
C GLU A 153 -6.48 -17.42 -0.76
N ALA A 154 -6.76 -18.69 -1.07
CA ALA A 154 -5.98 -19.46 -2.05
C ALA A 154 -6.06 -18.84 -3.46
N MET A 155 -7.25 -18.39 -3.89
CA MET A 155 -7.43 -17.69 -5.17
C MET A 155 -6.67 -16.36 -5.19
N ALA A 156 -6.76 -15.57 -4.12
CA ALA A 156 -6.03 -14.31 -3.99
C ALA A 156 -4.51 -14.52 -4.02
N LYS A 157 -4.00 -15.50 -3.28
CA LYS A 157 -2.58 -15.86 -3.26
C LYS A 157 -2.10 -16.30 -4.64
N GLY A 158 -2.87 -17.15 -5.32
CA GLY A 158 -2.56 -17.58 -6.69
C GLY A 158 -2.46 -16.41 -7.67
N ALA A 159 -3.40 -15.46 -7.61
CA ALA A 159 -3.39 -14.27 -8.44
C ALA A 159 -2.16 -13.38 -8.22
N VAL A 160 -1.76 -13.17 -6.97
CA VAL A 160 -0.56 -12.37 -6.62
C VAL A 160 0.73 -13.09 -7.00
N THR A 161 0.82 -14.39 -6.78
CA THR A 161 2.05 -15.17 -7.01
C THR A 161 2.30 -15.44 -8.50
N TYR A 162 1.27 -15.75 -9.28
CA TYR A 162 1.42 -16.12 -10.68
C TYR A 162 1.06 -14.99 -11.66
N GLY A 163 0.29 -14.01 -11.20
CA GLY A 163 -0.34 -13.01 -12.06
C GLY A 163 -1.76 -13.40 -12.45
N THR A 164 -2.64 -12.40 -12.55
CA THR A 164 -4.08 -12.53 -12.79
C THR A 164 -4.45 -13.39 -14.00
N ASN A 165 -3.72 -13.23 -15.09
CA ASN A 165 -4.01 -13.91 -16.35
C ASN A 165 -3.24 -15.22 -16.54
N ASP A 166 -2.44 -15.64 -15.55
CA ASP A 166 -1.69 -16.89 -15.63
C ASP A 166 -2.65 -18.09 -15.54
N PRO A 167 -2.48 -19.14 -16.38
CA PRO A 167 -3.30 -20.35 -16.34
C PRO A 167 -3.39 -21.00 -14.96
N ARG A 168 -2.35 -20.88 -14.12
CA ARG A 168 -2.34 -21.41 -12.74
C ARG A 168 -3.32 -20.67 -11.85
N ALA A 169 -3.35 -19.34 -11.92
CA ALA A 169 -4.32 -18.52 -11.17
C ALA A 169 -5.76 -18.79 -11.67
N GLN A 170 -5.94 -18.90 -12.99
CA GLN A 170 -7.24 -19.28 -13.59
C GLN A 170 -7.73 -20.64 -13.10
N ARG A 171 -6.83 -21.62 -12.98
CA ARG A 171 -7.16 -22.98 -12.49
C ARG A 171 -7.66 -22.96 -11.05
N LEU A 172 -7.09 -22.13 -10.18
CA LEU A 172 -7.56 -21.96 -8.80
C LEU A 172 -8.97 -21.33 -8.75
N ARG A 173 -9.26 -20.35 -9.60
CA ARG A 173 -10.61 -19.79 -9.74
C ARG A 173 -11.61 -20.83 -10.27
N GLN A 174 -11.23 -21.57 -11.31
CA GLN A 174 -12.07 -22.59 -11.92
C GLN A 174 -12.43 -23.71 -10.95
N ALA A 175 -11.49 -24.10 -10.08
CA ALA A 175 -11.74 -25.11 -9.05
C ALA A 175 -12.87 -24.72 -8.07
N ALA A 176 -13.17 -23.43 -7.89
CA ALA A 176 -14.34 -23.01 -7.10
C ALA A 176 -15.66 -23.45 -7.76
N THR A 177 -15.83 -23.17 -9.05
CA THR A 177 -17.00 -23.56 -9.83
C THR A 177 -17.09 -25.08 -9.97
N ASP A 178 -15.96 -25.75 -10.24
CA ASP A 178 -15.91 -27.21 -10.38
C ASP A 178 -16.30 -27.90 -9.08
N LEU A 179 -15.89 -27.34 -7.94
CA LEU A 179 -16.25 -27.85 -6.62
C LEU A 179 -17.74 -27.69 -6.33
N LEU A 180 -18.32 -26.53 -6.63
CA LEU A 180 -19.75 -26.30 -6.47
C LEU A 180 -20.58 -27.20 -7.38
N TRP A 181 -20.13 -27.41 -8.63
CA TRP A 181 -20.75 -28.39 -9.50
C TRP A 181 -20.69 -29.79 -8.88
N ALA A 182 -19.51 -30.24 -8.42
CA ALA A 182 -19.34 -31.58 -7.84
C ALA A 182 -20.15 -31.79 -6.55
N ALA A 183 -20.38 -30.71 -5.78
CA ALA A 183 -21.17 -30.71 -4.55
C ALA A 183 -22.70 -30.70 -4.77
N GLY A 184 -23.18 -30.47 -6.00
CA GLY A 184 -24.60 -30.59 -6.35
C GLY A 184 -25.02 -32.03 -6.66
N ALA A 185 -26.28 -32.39 -6.37
CA ALA A 185 -26.78 -33.75 -6.60
C ALA A 185 -26.54 -34.26 -8.03
N LYS A 186 -26.09 -35.53 -8.13
CA LYS A 186 -25.79 -36.20 -9.40
C LYS A 186 -26.89 -37.21 -9.73
N SER A 187 -27.91 -36.72 -10.43
CA SER A 187 -29.11 -37.50 -10.74
C SER A 187 -28.85 -38.56 -11.82
N THR A 188 -27.93 -38.31 -12.75
CA THR A 188 -27.63 -39.20 -13.87
C THR A 188 -26.37 -40.04 -13.66
N ARG A 189 -26.31 -41.22 -14.30
CA ARG A 189 -25.10 -42.07 -14.31
C ARG A 189 -23.92 -41.36 -14.99
N GLN A 190 -24.19 -40.54 -16.00
CA GLN A 190 -23.16 -39.80 -16.74
C GLN A 190 -22.51 -38.73 -15.84
N GLU A 191 -23.30 -37.98 -15.08
CA GLU A 191 -22.78 -37.02 -14.09
C GLU A 191 -21.94 -37.71 -13.01
N ARG A 192 -22.40 -38.86 -12.49
CA ARG A 192 -21.64 -39.65 -11.52
C ARG A 192 -20.29 -40.12 -12.10
N ALA A 193 -20.27 -40.57 -13.36
CA ALA A 193 -19.02 -40.93 -14.05
C ALA A 193 -18.07 -39.72 -14.18
N GLN A 194 -18.60 -38.54 -14.51
CA GLN A 194 -17.79 -37.31 -14.57
C GLN A 194 -17.21 -36.94 -13.20
N VAL A 195 -17.97 -37.08 -12.11
CA VAL A 195 -17.47 -36.83 -10.75
C VAL A 195 -16.31 -37.78 -10.41
N ILE A 196 -16.46 -39.08 -10.67
CA ILE A 196 -15.40 -40.08 -10.42
C ILE A 196 -14.10 -39.71 -11.15
N THR A 197 -14.19 -39.23 -12.39
CA THR A 197 -13.03 -38.85 -13.19
C THR A 197 -12.42 -37.51 -12.75
N ARG A 198 -13.25 -36.51 -12.40
CA ARG A 198 -12.79 -35.12 -12.18
C ARG A 198 -12.39 -34.81 -10.74
N VAL A 199 -13.06 -35.40 -9.75
CA VAL A 199 -12.83 -35.09 -8.33
C VAL A 199 -11.39 -35.33 -7.87
N PRO A 200 -10.69 -36.42 -8.25
CA PRO A 200 -9.30 -36.60 -7.86
C PRO A 200 -8.40 -35.44 -8.30
N GLY A 201 -8.58 -34.95 -9.53
CA GLY A 201 -7.85 -33.80 -10.05
C GLY A 201 -8.24 -32.50 -9.36
N LEU A 202 -9.54 -32.31 -9.05
CA LEU A 202 -10.02 -31.17 -8.28
C LEU A 202 -9.40 -31.13 -6.88
N LEU A 203 -9.42 -32.25 -6.14
CA LEU A 203 -8.81 -32.33 -4.81
C LEU A 203 -7.31 -32.05 -4.84
N ALA A 204 -6.60 -32.47 -5.91
CA ALA A 204 -5.20 -32.10 -6.10
C ALA A 204 -5.02 -30.57 -6.24
N VAL A 205 -5.88 -29.89 -7.01
CA VAL A 205 -5.86 -28.41 -7.12
C VAL A 205 -6.16 -27.75 -5.78
N LEU A 206 -7.13 -28.27 -5.01
CA LEU A 206 -7.43 -27.74 -3.68
C LEU A 206 -6.22 -27.86 -2.74
N ARG A 207 -5.51 -28.99 -2.80
CA ARG A 207 -4.27 -29.19 -2.03
C ARG A 207 -3.15 -28.26 -2.48
N GLU A 208 -2.96 -28.09 -3.78
CA GLU A 208 -2.00 -27.12 -4.33
C GLU A 208 -2.31 -25.70 -3.82
N GLY A 209 -3.58 -25.29 -3.87
CA GLY A 209 -4.03 -23.99 -3.36
C GLY A 209 -3.74 -23.80 -1.86
N MET A 210 -4.05 -24.79 -1.03
CA MET A 210 -3.74 -24.74 0.41
C MET A 210 -2.23 -24.79 0.70
N ALA A 211 -1.45 -25.51 -0.11
CA ALA A 211 -0.01 -25.53 0.00
C ALA A 211 0.61 -24.15 -0.29
N LEU A 212 0.03 -23.37 -1.22
CA LEU A 212 0.43 -21.97 -1.45
C LEU A 212 0.19 -21.05 -0.25
N LEU A 213 -0.77 -21.42 0.62
CA LEU A 213 -1.02 -20.75 1.90
C LEU A 213 -0.13 -21.27 3.03
N GLY A 214 0.78 -22.20 2.75
CA GLY A 214 1.66 -22.81 3.76
C GLY A 214 0.98 -23.86 4.65
N TYR A 215 -0.16 -24.42 4.24
CA TYR A 215 -0.83 -25.47 5.01
C TYR A 215 -0.04 -26.77 4.93
N ASP A 216 0.32 -27.33 6.08
CA ASP A 216 0.83 -28.70 6.17
C ASP A 216 -0.24 -29.75 5.82
N GLN A 217 0.18 -31.01 5.68
CA GLN A 217 -0.71 -32.09 5.26
C GLN A 217 -1.89 -32.30 6.23
N ALA A 218 -1.67 -32.16 7.54
CA ALA A 218 -2.71 -32.36 8.55
C ALA A 218 -3.80 -31.27 8.46
N ARG A 219 -3.39 -30.01 8.28
CA ARG A 219 -4.30 -28.88 8.06
C ARG A 219 -5.07 -29.01 6.75
N GLN A 220 -4.40 -29.46 5.68
CA GLN A 220 -5.07 -29.74 4.41
C GLN A 220 -6.16 -30.83 4.57
N ASP A 221 -5.86 -31.91 5.26
CA ASP A 221 -6.81 -33.01 5.48
C ASP A 221 -8.01 -32.56 6.34
N ALA A 222 -7.76 -31.75 7.36
CA ALA A 222 -8.81 -31.16 8.20
C ALA A 222 -9.73 -30.23 7.38
N ALA A 223 -9.18 -29.35 6.56
CA ALA A 223 -9.94 -28.43 5.71
C ALA A 223 -10.74 -29.16 4.61
N LEU A 224 -10.21 -30.27 4.07
CA LEU A 224 -10.87 -31.06 3.03
C LEU A 224 -11.93 -32.03 3.55
N LYS A 225 -11.92 -32.38 4.84
CA LYS A 225 -12.93 -33.28 5.41
C LYS A 225 -14.38 -32.84 5.14
N PRO A 226 -14.81 -31.61 5.50
CA PRO A 226 -16.18 -31.16 5.21
C PRO A 226 -16.51 -31.09 3.70
N VAL A 227 -15.49 -30.83 2.88
CA VAL A 227 -15.60 -30.83 1.42
C VAL A 227 -15.89 -32.26 0.92
N ASN A 228 -15.10 -33.24 1.36
CA ASN A 228 -15.28 -34.65 0.99
C ASN A 228 -16.63 -35.20 1.45
N ASP A 229 -17.07 -34.88 2.67
CA ASP A 229 -18.38 -35.29 3.18
C ASP A 229 -19.52 -34.74 2.32
N THR A 230 -19.40 -33.47 1.87
CA THR A 230 -20.37 -32.83 0.97
C THR A 230 -20.37 -33.49 -0.41
N LEU A 231 -19.20 -33.81 -0.96
CA LEU A 231 -19.07 -34.51 -2.24
C LEU A 231 -19.67 -35.92 -2.19
N ALA A 232 -19.48 -36.65 -1.09
CA ALA A 232 -20.06 -37.97 -0.88
C ALA A 232 -21.60 -37.90 -0.83
N ASP A 233 -22.17 -36.95 -0.09
CA ASP A 233 -23.61 -36.75 -0.03
C ASP A 233 -24.19 -36.32 -1.39
N ALA A 234 -23.48 -35.48 -2.16
CA ALA A 234 -23.87 -35.08 -3.51
C ALA A 234 -23.90 -36.27 -4.48
N PHE A 235 -22.92 -37.16 -4.38
CA PHE A 235 -22.86 -38.39 -5.17
C PHE A 235 -24.03 -39.33 -4.86
N MET A 236 -24.49 -39.34 -3.61
CA MET A 236 -25.69 -40.07 -3.18
C MET A 236 -27.01 -39.31 -3.43
N SER A 237 -26.96 -38.18 -4.14
CA SER A 237 -28.10 -37.29 -4.42
C SER A 237 -28.82 -36.78 -3.16
N ARG A 238 -28.07 -36.57 -2.07
CA ARG A 238 -28.58 -36.02 -0.79
C ARG A 238 -28.34 -34.52 -0.65
N THR A 239 -27.85 -33.86 -1.70
CA THR A 239 -27.73 -32.40 -1.77
C THR A 239 -28.72 -31.84 -2.80
N PRO A 240 -29.04 -30.54 -2.76
CA PRO A 240 -29.79 -29.90 -3.84
C PRO A 240 -29.04 -29.95 -5.17
N THR A 241 -29.78 -29.91 -6.29
CA THR A 241 -29.17 -29.70 -7.60
C THR A 241 -28.66 -28.27 -7.72
N VAL A 242 -27.56 -28.09 -8.43
CA VAL A 242 -26.96 -26.77 -8.67
C VAL A 242 -27.29 -26.34 -10.09
N ASP A 243 -27.80 -25.13 -10.24
CA ASP A 243 -28.14 -24.57 -11.55
C ASP A 243 -26.88 -24.22 -12.37
N ALA A 244 -26.89 -24.61 -13.65
CA ALA A 244 -25.78 -24.38 -14.58
C ALA A 244 -25.65 -22.91 -14.98
N GLN A 245 -26.76 -22.17 -15.08
CA GLN A 245 -26.70 -20.73 -15.41
C GLN A 245 -26.05 -19.95 -14.27
N TRP A 246 -26.46 -20.23 -13.02
CA TRP A 246 -25.84 -19.67 -11.82
C TRP A 246 -24.33 -19.97 -11.73
N LEU A 247 -23.88 -21.20 -12.03
CA LEU A 247 -22.45 -21.53 -12.09
C LEU A 247 -21.69 -20.73 -13.16
N GLY A 248 -22.33 -20.48 -14.31
CA GLY A 248 -21.79 -19.62 -15.36
C GLY A 248 -21.59 -18.18 -14.88
N THR A 249 -22.59 -17.62 -14.18
CA THR A 249 -22.50 -16.29 -13.57
C THR A 249 -21.40 -16.20 -12.52
N LEU A 250 -21.25 -17.21 -11.66
CA LEU A 250 -20.16 -17.29 -10.68
C LEU A 250 -18.80 -17.27 -11.38
N THR A 251 -18.62 -18.10 -12.40
CA THR A 251 -17.35 -18.20 -13.14
C THR A 251 -16.97 -16.85 -13.75
N GLN A 252 -17.93 -16.16 -14.38
CA GLN A 252 -17.70 -14.85 -14.96
C GLN A 252 -17.41 -13.79 -13.90
N THR A 253 -18.05 -13.86 -12.73
CA THR A 253 -17.84 -12.92 -11.63
C THR A 253 -16.44 -13.09 -11.05
N LEU A 254 -16.05 -14.32 -10.69
CA LEU A 254 -14.72 -14.62 -10.15
C LEU A 254 -13.59 -14.24 -11.13
N ALA A 255 -13.80 -14.39 -12.43
CA ALA A 255 -12.83 -13.97 -13.44
C ALA A 255 -12.59 -12.45 -13.48
N LYS A 256 -13.55 -11.63 -13.01
CA LYS A 256 -13.50 -10.17 -13.02
C LYS A 256 -13.15 -9.55 -11.67
N VAL A 257 -13.07 -10.33 -10.59
CA VAL A 257 -12.74 -9.83 -9.23
C VAL A 257 -11.42 -9.06 -9.24
N GLU A 258 -10.45 -9.55 -10.01
CA GLU A 258 -9.11 -8.95 -10.09
C GLU A 258 -9.06 -7.65 -10.91
N ASP A 259 -10.02 -7.43 -11.81
CA ASP A 259 -10.16 -6.20 -12.59
C ASP A 259 -10.79 -5.06 -11.78
N VAL A 260 -11.57 -5.42 -10.75
CA VAL A 260 -12.33 -4.51 -9.90
C VAL A 260 -11.69 -4.51 -8.51
N LEU A 261 -10.47 -3.99 -8.42
CA LEU A 261 -9.88 -3.62 -7.12
C LEU A 261 -10.31 -2.19 -6.79
N PRO A 262 -11.33 -1.98 -5.94
CA PRO A 262 -11.70 -0.63 -5.54
C PRO A 262 -10.53 0.06 -4.84
N SER A 263 -10.36 1.35 -5.12
CA SER A 263 -9.47 2.23 -4.37
C SER A 263 -10.02 2.43 -2.96
N SER A 264 -9.51 1.61 -2.03
CA SER A 264 -9.47 1.80 -0.57
C SER A 264 -10.61 2.58 0.08
N ASP A 265 -11.53 1.87 0.73
CA ASP A 265 -12.02 2.27 2.06
C ASP A 265 -12.26 1.02 2.92
N ALA A 266 -11.56 1.01 4.07
CA ALA A 266 -11.76 0.15 5.23
C ALA A 266 -11.78 -1.38 5.02
N ASP A 267 -10.64 -2.02 5.27
CA ASP A 267 -10.58 -3.23 6.11
C ASP A 267 -9.17 -3.34 6.72
N GLU A 268 -9.09 -3.74 8.00
CA GLU A 268 -7.84 -3.91 8.74
C GLU A 268 -7.01 -5.03 8.11
N LEU A 269 -5.86 -4.68 7.54
CA LEU A 269 -4.89 -5.67 7.05
C LEU A 269 -4.34 -6.46 8.25
N PRO A 270 -4.38 -7.81 8.27
CA PRO A 270 -3.60 -8.57 9.24
C PRO A 270 -2.16 -8.72 8.73
N LEU A 271 -1.26 -7.77 9.03
CA LEU A 271 0.17 -8.02 8.88
C LEU A 271 0.68 -8.68 10.16
N ASN A 272 1.04 -9.96 10.11
CA ASN A 272 1.86 -10.56 11.16
C ASN A 272 3.27 -10.83 10.64
N ARG A 273 4.24 -10.84 11.56
CA ARG A 273 5.66 -11.06 11.27
C ARG A 273 5.90 -12.40 10.53
N GLU A 274 5.13 -13.42 10.89
CA GLU A 274 5.16 -14.75 10.26
C GLU A 274 4.82 -14.70 8.75
N SER A 275 3.87 -13.86 8.33
CA SER A 275 3.51 -13.69 6.91
C SER A 275 4.61 -13.02 6.09
N LEU A 276 5.43 -12.16 6.71
CA LEU A 276 6.56 -11.52 6.04
C LEU A 276 7.81 -12.40 6.05
N GLU A 277 8.07 -13.14 7.13
CA GLU A 277 9.16 -14.10 7.23
C GLU A 277 9.02 -15.28 6.25
N LEU A 278 7.79 -15.76 6.01
CA LEU A 278 7.52 -16.83 5.05
C LEU A 278 7.73 -16.41 3.59
N ILE A 279 7.66 -15.11 3.28
CA ILE A 279 7.73 -14.58 1.89
C ILE A 279 9.11 -13.96 1.59
N THR A 280 9.79 -13.38 2.58
CA THR A 280 11.05 -12.64 2.36
C THR A 280 12.27 -13.51 2.15
N GLY A 281 12.24 -14.81 2.50
CA GLY A 281 13.29 -15.77 2.15
C GLY A 281 14.71 -15.25 2.40
N ALA A 282 15.15 -15.27 3.66
CA ALA A 282 16.44 -14.79 4.18
C ALA A 282 16.56 -13.27 4.41
N ASP A 283 16.97 -12.93 5.63
CA ASP A 283 17.26 -11.59 6.20
C ASP A 283 16.09 -10.62 6.47
N ALA A 284 15.00 -11.14 7.07
CA ALA A 284 13.99 -10.33 7.76
C ALA A 284 14.47 -9.73 9.11
N SER A 285 15.72 -9.96 9.53
CA SER A 285 16.27 -9.51 10.81
C SER A 285 16.38 -7.98 10.92
N ALA A 286 16.50 -7.29 9.78
CA ALA A 286 16.60 -5.83 9.72
C ALA A 286 15.24 -5.10 9.63
N ILE A 287 14.12 -5.84 9.66
CA ILE A 287 12.77 -5.27 9.47
C ILE A 287 11.96 -5.40 10.76
N THR A 288 11.57 -4.25 11.31
CA THR A 288 10.61 -4.17 12.40
C THR A 288 9.21 -3.96 11.83
N VAL A 289 8.37 -4.98 11.91
CA VAL A 289 6.97 -4.93 11.46
C VAL A 289 6.10 -4.45 12.61
N LEU A 290 5.36 -3.39 12.38
CA LEU A 290 4.51 -2.73 13.36
C LEU A 290 3.06 -2.77 12.87
N PRO A 291 2.30 -3.82 13.21
CA PRO A 291 0.91 -3.94 12.80
C PRO A 291 0.03 -2.92 13.51
N ASP A 292 -1.17 -2.76 12.96
CA ASP A 292 -2.26 -2.12 13.67
C ASP A 292 -2.58 -2.93 14.93
N THR A 293 -2.92 -2.21 15.98
CA THR A 293 -3.25 -2.78 17.29
C THR A 293 -4.72 -2.61 17.63
N GLY A 294 -5.53 -2.11 16.69
CA GLY A 294 -6.93 -1.75 16.92
C GLY A 294 -7.09 -0.59 17.91
N SER A 295 -6.00 0.12 18.20
CA SER A 295 -6.01 1.24 19.14
C SER A 295 -6.90 2.37 18.59
N PRO A 296 -7.70 3.05 19.43
CA PRO A 296 -8.56 4.12 18.96
C PRO A 296 -7.74 5.31 18.43
N VAL A 297 -8.00 5.70 17.18
CA VAL A 297 -7.34 6.82 16.51
C VAL A 297 -8.38 7.82 16.00
N ARG A 298 -8.13 9.12 16.21
CA ARG A 298 -8.96 10.21 15.69
C ARG A 298 -8.93 10.24 14.17
N SER A 299 -10.03 10.68 13.54
CA SER A 299 -10.12 10.83 12.08
C SER A 299 -9.02 11.71 11.51
N GLU A 300 -8.72 12.84 12.16
CA GLU A 300 -7.66 13.76 11.76
C GLU A 300 -6.28 13.10 11.68
N SER A 301 -5.96 12.22 12.64
CA SER A 301 -4.70 11.49 12.66
C SER A 301 -4.60 10.47 11.52
N ARG A 302 -5.73 9.87 11.11
CA ARG A 302 -5.79 9.00 9.94
C ARG A 302 -5.58 9.77 8.64
N ASP A 303 -6.16 10.97 8.54
CA ASP A 303 -5.98 11.85 7.37
C ASP A 303 -4.52 12.34 7.28
N LYS A 304 -3.92 12.70 8.41
CA LYS A 304 -2.49 13.04 8.49
C LYS A 304 -1.62 11.87 8.04
N ALA A 305 -1.91 10.65 8.49
CA ALA A 305 -1.20 9.46 8.04
C ALA A 305 -1.29 9.29 6.51
N ARG A 306 -2.48 9.46 5.91
CA ARG A 306 -2.68 9.37 4.44
C ARG A 306 -1.90 10.44 3.65
N LYS A 307 -1.59 11.57 4.29
CA LYS A 307 -0.90 12.72 3.68
C LYS A 307 0.61 12.76 3.97
N LEU A 308 1.17 11.73 4.63
CA LEU A 308 2.59 11.74 4.96
C LEU A 308 3.47 11.90 3.71
N PRO A 309 4.48 12.79 3.77
CA PRO A 309 5.33 13.04 2.64
C PRO A 309 6.35 11.92 2.42
N LEU A 310 6.26 11.20 1.28
CA LEU A 310 7.36 10.37 0.78
C LEU A 310 8.68 11.18 0.75
N GLY A 311 9.76 10.56 1.21
CA GLY A 311 11.07 11.16 1.37
C GLY A 311 11.23 12.08 2.59
N GLY A 312 10.15 12.34 3.34
CA GLY A 312 10.21 13.12 4.57
C GLY A 312 10.88 12.35 5.71
N TRP A 313 11.57 13.08 6.59
CA TRP A 313 12.22 12.52 7.77
C TRP A 313 11.35 12.65 9.01
N PHE A 314 11.38 11.61 9.83
CA PHE A 314 10.60 11.50 11.06
C PHE A 314 11.46 10.98 12.20
N ARG A 315 11.23 11.53 13.40
CA ARG A 315 11.63 10.88 14.64
C ARG A 315 10.58 9.82 14.96
N LEU A 316 11.00 8.56 14.91
CA LEU A 316 10.20 7.39 15.24
C LEU A 316 10.66 6.83 16.58
N GLU A 317 9.78 6.78 17.56
CA GLU A 317 10.02 6.22 18.88
C GLU A 317 9.32 4.87 19.01
N HIS A 318 10.09 3.82 19.27
CA HIS A 318 9.58 2.47 19.47
C HIS A 318 10.41 1.72 20.52
N ASN A 319 9.73 1.05 21.46
CA ASN A 319 10.35 0.32 22.58
C ASN A 319 11.34 1.15 23.43
N GLY A 320 11.06 2.45 23.59
CA GLY A 320 11.89 3.37 24.35
C GLY A 320 13.13 3.90 23.62
N SER A 321 13.33 3.51 22.35
CA SER A 321 14.38 4.02 21.48
C SER A 321 13.80 4.95 20.42
N ALA A 322 14.37 6.15 20.30
CA ALA A 322 14.02 7.10 19.25
C ALA A 322 15.07 7.06 18.13
N VAL A 323 14.62 6.83 16.89
CA VAL A 323 15.45 6.80 15.69
C VAL A 323 14.98 7.86 14.69
N SER A 324 15.91 8.38 13.88
CA SER A 324 15.57 9.19 12.72
C SER A 324 15.37 8.27 11.52
N ALA A 325 14.19 8.29 10.93
CA ALA A 325 13.83 7.43 9.81
C ALA A 325 13.16 8.24 8.70
N GLN A 326 13.53 7.94 7.47
CA GLN A 326 12.96 8.54 6.27
C GLN A 326 11.82 7.67 5.75
N LEU A 327 10.69 8.26 5.36
CA LEU A 327 9.63 7.52 4.66
C LEU A 327 10.10 7.14 3.26
N ALA A 328 10.57 5.90 3.10
CA ALA A 328 11.21 5.39 1.90
C ALA A 328 10.22 4.83 0.88
N TRP A 329 9.08 4.32 1.34
CA TRP A 329 8.01 3.83 0.48
C TRP A 329 6.64 3.90 1.16
N GLN A 330 5.60 4.04 0.35
CA GLN A 330 4.20 3.96 0.75
C GLN A 330 3.47 3.09 -0.26
N SER A 331 2.60 2.20 0.22
CA SER A 331 1.82 1.37 -0.68
C SER A 331 0.85 2.20 -1.53
N PRO A 332 0.48 1.76 -2.75
CA PRO A 332 -0.45 2.48 -3.60
C PRO A 332 -1.80 2.78 -2.94
N ARG A 333 -2.28 1.87 -2.07
CA ARG A 333 -3.54 2.05 -1.32
C ARG A 333 -3.36 2.78 0.01
N LYS A 334 -2.14 3.23 0.32
CA LYS A 334 -1.76 3.95 1.55
C LYS A 334 -2.10 3.18 2.83
N GLN A 335 -2.06 1.85 2.77
CA GLN A 335 -2.26 1.01 3.95
C GLN A 335 -0.93 0.67 4.63
N LEU A 336 0.18 0.67 3.89
CA LEU A 336 1.50 0.31 4.39
C LEU A 336 2.51 1.44 4.16
N TYR A 337 3.39 1.63 5.14
CA TYR A 337 4.41 2.67 5.17
C TYR A 337 5.74 2.06 5.58
N LEU A 338 6.76 2.22 4.74
CA LEU A 338 8.11 1.73 4.99
C LEU A 338 9.01 2.92 5.34
N PHE A 339 9.49 2.95 6.58
CA PHE A 339 10.48 3.91 7.04
C PHE A 339 11.84 3.24 7.07
N ALA A 340 12.89 3.93 6.61
CA ALA A 340 14.25 3.43 6.60
C ALA A 340 15.17 4.39 7.37
N THR A 341 16.07 3.85 8.19
CA THR A 341 17.11 4.62 8.87
C THR A 341 18.38 4.69 8.01
N ALA A 342 19.29 5.59 8.34
CA ALA A 342 20.61 5.65 7.70
C ALA A 342 21.41 4.34 7.87
N ALA A 343 21.17 3.63 8.98
CA ALA A 343 21.76 2.32 9.27
C ALA A 343 21.11 1.15 8.50
N GLN A 344 20.22 1.43 7.53
CA GLN A 344 19.46 0.44 6.75
C GLN A 344 18.51 -0.43 7.59
N GLU A 345 18.16 -0.01 8.80
CA GLU A 345 17.06 -0.62 9.54
C GLU A 345 15.74 -0.15 8.95
N ALA A 346 14.79 -1.07 8.78
CA ALA A 346 13.50 -0.80 8.16
C ALA A 346 12.36 -0.99 9.15
N PHE A 347 11.38 -0.09 9.12
CA PHE A 347 10.15 -0.18 9.90
C PHE A 347 8.95 -0.20 8.95
N LEU A 348 8.21 -1.31 8.91
CA LEU A 348 7.00 -1.44 8.12
C LEU A 348 5.77 -1.25 9.02
N LEU A 349 5.08 -0.13 8.87
CA LEU A 349 3.91 0.24 9.68
C LEU A 349 2.63 0.16 8.85
N GLN A 350 1.55 -0.31 9.47
CA GLN A 350 0.21 -0.18 8.91
C GLN A 350 -0.38 1.21 9.15
N GLN A 351 -1.35 1.62 8.32
CA GLN A 351 -1.95 2.96 8.38
C GLN A 351 -2.50 3.30 9.77
N GLY A 352 -3.21 2.37 10.43
CA GLY A 352 -3.73 2.60 11.77
C GLY A 352 -2.61 2.77 12.80
N ARG A 353 -1.50 2.03 12.67
CA ARG A 353 -0.32 2.18 13.51
C ARG A 353 0.39 3.51 13.30
N VAL A 354 0.55 3.94 12.06
CA VAL A 354 1.09 5.28 11.72
C VAL A 354 0.23 6.37 12.35
N ALA A 355 -1.09 6.28 12.17
CA ALA A 355 -2.03 7.26 12.70
C ALA A 355 -2.02 7.29 14.24
N HIS A 356 -1.93 6.14 14.89
CA HIS A 356 -1.76 6.03 16.34
C HIS A 356 -0.44 6.66 16.81
N TYR A 357 0.68 6.39 16.13
CA TYR A 357 1.98 6.97 16.47
C TYR A 357 2.02 8.49 16.30
N LEU A 358 1.40 9.01 15.24
CA LEU A 358 1.23 10.46 15.07
C LEU A 358 0.41 11.06 16.22
N GLN A 359 -0.68 10.39 16.64
CA GLN A 359 -1.53 10.85 17.74
C GLN A 359 -0.81 10.82 19.10
N ALA A 360 -0.03 9.77 19.36
CA ALA A 360 0.74 9.60 20.59
C ALA A 360 2.04 10.43 20.60
N GLY A 361 2.39 11.06 19.48
CA GLY A 361 3.66 11.77 19.32
C GLY A 361 4.88 10.84 19.31
N LEU A 362 4.70 9.56 18.96
CA LEU A 362 5.76 8.56 18.76
C LEU A 362 6.31 8.59 17.33
N LEU A 363 5.57 9.20 16.39
CA LEU A 363 6.06 9.55 15.07
C LEU A 363 5.90 11.06 14.91
N ARG A 364 7.00 11.78 14.79
CA ARG A 364 6.99 13.25 14.60
C ARG A 364 7.84 13.59 13.39
N PRO A 365 7.36 14.42 12.46
CA PRO A 365 8.22 14.89 11.39
C PRO A 365 9.39 15.67 12.02
N VAL A 366 10.58 15.53 11.44
CA VAL A 366 11.74 16.35 11.84
C VAL A 366 11.46 17.84 11.52
N ASP A 367 10.58 18.07 10.55
CA ASP A 367 10.07 19.37 10.17
C ASP A 367 8.55 19.45 10.43
N ASP A 368 8.16 20.04 11.56
CA ASP A 368 6.75 20.17 11.97
C ASP A 368 5.98 21.24 11.17
N GLU A 369 6.67 22.07 10.39
CA GLU A 369 6.09 23.19 9.63
C GLU A 369 6.83 23.37 8.31
N GLY A 370 6.10 23.46 7.18
CA GLY A 370 6.72 23.63 5.86
C GLY A 370 7.62 24.87 5.78
N LEU A 371 8.68 24.78 4.96
CA LEU A 371 9.65 25.86 4.78
C LEU A 371 9.02 27.19 4.40
N ILE A 372 7.97 27.17 3.57
CA ILE A 372 7.27 28.39 3.15
C ILE A 372 6.36 28.92 4.24
N GLU A 373 5.62 28.07 4.95
CA GLU A 373 4.76 28.50 6.05
C GLU A 373 5.60 29.21 7.13
N ARG A 374 6.72 28.59 7.51
CA ARG A 374 7.69 29.20 8.45
C ARG A 374 8.23 30.53 7.93
N ALA A 375 8.57 30.60 6.64
CA ALA A 375 9.08 31.82 6.04
C ALA A 375 8.03 32.94 6.02
N THR A 376 6.77 32.62 5.71
CA THR A 376 5.66 33.58 5.73
C THR A 376 5.37 34.07 7.14
N ARG A 377 5.32 33.16 8.14
CA ARG A 377 5.14 33.54 9.55
C ARG A 377 6.26 34.47 10.04
N SER A 378 7.52 34.10 9.81
CA SER A 378 8.66 34.93 10.21
C SER A 378 8.68 36.28 9.50
N ALA A 379 8.20 36.37 8.26
CA ALA A 379 8.07 37.63 7.54
C ALA A 379 6.96 38.52 8.14
N LEU A 380 5.80 37.93 8.47
CA LEU A 380 4.70 38.63 9.13
C LEU A 380 5.12 39.15 10.51
N GLU A 381 5.77 38.34 11.34
CA GLU A 381 6.29 38.77 12.64
C GLU A 381 7.26 39.96 12.51
N LYS A 382 8.10 40.00 11.47
CA LYS A 382 9.02 41.11 11.21
C LYS A 382 8.31 42.38 10.72
N LEU A 383 7.22 42.23 9.97
CA LEU A 383 6.37 43.33 9.53
C LEU A 383 5.56 43.89 10.69
N ASP A 384 4.97 43.04 11.52
CA ASP A 384 4.27 43.43 12.75
C ASP A 384 5.21 44.17 13.71
N ALA A 385 6.47 43.72 13.79
CA ALA A 385 7.50 44.40 14.59
C ALA A 385 8.01 45.71 13.98
N ASN A 386 7.82 45.97 12.68
CA ASN A 386 8.28 47.19 11.98
C ASN A 386 7.26 47.64 10.91
N PRO A 387 6.07 48.12 11.31
CA PRO A 387 4.97 48.41 10.39
C PRO A 387 5.27 49.55 9.41
N GLU A 388 6.20 50.45 9.75
CA GLU A 388 6.67 51.52 8.84
C GLU A 388 7.25 51.02 7.51
N ARG A 389 7.69 49.74 7.42
CA ARG A 389 8.22 49.16 6.18
C ARG A 389 7.17 48.92 5.08
N LEU A 390 5.88 49.01 5.41
CA LEU A 390 4.79 48.91 4.43
C LEU A 390 4.48 50.24 3.73
N LEU A 391 4.99 51.36 4.26
CA LEU A 391 4.68 52.73 3.81
C LEU A 391 5.83 53.40 3.03
N SER A 392 6.92 52.67 2.78
CA SER A 392 8.05 53.07 1.92
C SER A 392 8.09 52.18 0.67
#